data_AF-A0A957ST29-F1
#
_entry.id   AF-A0A957ST29-F1
#
_cell.length_a   1.000
_cell.length_b   1.000
_cell.length_c   1.000
_cell.angle_alpha   90.00
_cell.angle_beta   90.00
_cell.angle_gamma   90.00
#
_symmetry.space_group_name_H-M   'P 1'
#
loop_
_entity.id
_entity.type
_entity.pdbx_description
1 polymer ?
#
loop_
_entity_poly.entity_id
_entity_poly.type
_entity_poly.pdbx_seq_one_letter_code
_entity_poly.pdbx_strand_id
1 'polypeptide(L)'
;MSLFEEKFFVDRERKLRGFEKLLQPATRQSVMLIEAAEKMGKTWLIIKMQRICQTIAAGAPAARIDFRNPLDMLKLTDHLGLIRLLRDRLEQPEYFAQLNMVINRVTANQSAASPGSRHLAALAEQIQKVFTLAELERFARFSDVEFENLEGTTLFSKCFSLVGYYFRRQTLPDLILRLSQERSAVNWQPFADRILTTPVMTEAESITAVTDQNLRLVGVSEAEQQHAERQINEAFFQCLAALLADKRQVVLLFDAYEAAPEEAESFITGHLLPYLLDESLRELVIIITGRQTPDLSSLGLNQLIVKTNLEPFTIDDVRDFMTVRSIQENPPDFTFKGVHLLSGGVPGDLALMADRLTAVASQHDPFFDD
;
A
#
# COMPACT_ATOMS: atom_id res chain seq x y z
N MET A 1 -5.70 -15.98 3.43
CA MET A 1 -6.71 -15.14 2.75
C MET A 1 -8.08 -15.52 3.28
N SER A 2 -8.74 -14.63 4.01
CA SER A 2 -10.16 -14.80 4.34
C SER A 2 -10.96 -14.61 3.05
N LEU A 3 -11.67 -15.64 2.61
CA LEU A 3 -12.65 -15.53 1.54
C LEU A 3 -13.80 -14.67 2.07
N PHE A 4 -13.79 -13.37 1.72
CA PHE A 4 -14.96 -12.53 1.95
C PHE A 4 -16.11 -13.10 1.11
N GLU A 5 -17.05 -13.75 1.78
CA GLU A 5 -18.34 -14.12 1.19
C GLU A 5 -19.36 -13.06 1.60
N GLU A 6 -19.85 -12.31 0.62
CA GLU A 6 -20.72 -11.15 0.84
C GLU A 6 -21.99 -11.49 1.62
N LYS A 7 -22.52 -12.71 1.42
CA LYS A 7 -23.66 -13.20 2.19
C LYS A 7 -23.42 -13.17 3.70
N PHE A 8 -22.19 -13.34 4.19
CA PHE A 8 -21.89 -13.34 5.63
C PHE A 8 -21.69 -11.94 6.23
N PHE A 9 -21.76 -10.89 5.41
CA PHE A 9 -21.71 -9.53 5.91
C PHE A 9 -23.05 -9.14 6.53
N VAL A 10 -23.09 -8.98 7.86
CA VAL A 10 -24.26 -8.40 8.51
C VAL A 10 -24.27 -6.89 8.37
N ASP A 11 -25.45 -6.38 8.06
CA ASP A 11 -25.63 -5.05 7.55
C ASP A 11 -25.22 -3.99 8.59
N ARG A 12 -24.25 -3.17 8.21
CA ARG A 12 -23.81 -1.97 8.95
C ARG A 12 -24.36 -0.74 8.24
N GLU A 13 -25.63 -0.79 7.88
CA GLU A 13 -26.27 0.08 6.90
C GLU A 13 -26.04 1.56 7.21
N ARG A 14 -26.16 1.96 8.48
CA ARG A 14 -25.90 3.35 8.90
C ARG A 14 -24.49 3.84 8.54
N LYS A 15 -23.46 2.99 8.69
CA LYS A 15 -22.06 3.33 8.43
C LYS A 15 -21.78 3.31 6.93
N LEU A 16 -22.39 2.37 6.19
CA LEU A 16 -22.33 2.32 4.73
C LEU A 16 -23.03 3.53 4.10
N ARG A 17 -24.24 3.89 4.53
CA ARG A 17 -24.92 5.13 4.11
C ARG A 17 -24.11 6.38 4.44
N GLY A 18 -23.42 6.39 5.58
CA GLY A 18 -22.49 7.47 5.95
C GLY A 18 -21.35 7.58 4.95
N PHE A 19 -20.73 6.45 4.61
CA PHE A 19 -19.69 6.38 3.58
C PHE A 19 -20.20 6.80 2.20
N GLU A 20 -21.34 6.29 1.74
CA GLU A 20 -21.96 6.70 0.47
C GLU A 20 -22.23 8.21 0.41
N LYS A 21 -22.61 8.83 1.54
CA LYS A 21 -22.73 10.29 1.62
C LYS A 21 -21.39 10.99 1.45
N LEU A 22 -20.29 10.47 2.01
CA LEU A 22 -18.95 11.01 1.78
C LEU A 22 -18.54 10.93 0.31
N LEU A 23 -19.05 9.92 -0.40
CA LEU A 23 -18.78 9.78 -1.83
C LEU A 23 -19.55 10.78 -2.69
N GLN A 24 -20.50 11.54 -2.12
CA GLN A 24 -21.27 12.55 -2.86
C GLN A 24 -20.55 13.92 -2.83
N PRO A 25 -20.43 14.62 -3.98
CA PRO A 25 -19.76 15.93 -4.05
C PRO A 25 -20.36 17.02 -3.16
N ALA A 26 -21.62 16.85 -2.73
CA ALA A 26 -22.33 17.79 -1.86
C ALA A 26 -21.84 17.75 -0.40
N THR A 27 -21.14 16.69 0.00
CA THR A 27 -20.70 16.52 1.38
C THR A 27 -19.39 17.27 1.61
N ARG A 28 -19.34 18.11 2.65
CA ARG A 28 -18.10 18.81 3.04
C ARG A 28 -17.13 17.91 3.79
N GLN A 29 -17.60 16.77 4.29
CA GLN A 29 -16.79 15.81 5.04
C GLN A 29 -16.01 14.91 4.09
N SER A 30 -14.75 14.66 4.42
CA SER A 30 -13.82 13.86 3.64
C SER A 30 -13.10 12.80 4.48
N VAL A 31 -13.18 12.87 5.81
CA VAL A 31 -12.51 11.92 6.71
C VAL A 31 -13.54 11.18 7.56
N MET A 32 -13.50 9.85 7.56
CA MET A 32 -14.29 9.00 8.44
C MET A 32 -13.38 8.24 9.39
N LEU A 33 -13.58 8.43 10.68
CA LEU A 33 -12.90 7.68 11.74
C LEU A 33 -13.87 6.66 12.31
N ILE A 34 -13.51 5.38 12.24
CA ILE A 34 -14.32 4.27 12.76
C ILE A 34 -13.56 3.58 13.88
N GLU A 35 -13.98 3.83 15.11
CA GLU A 35 -13.40 3.21 16.28
C GLU A 35 -14.28 2.05 16.77
N ALA A 36 -13.66 0.92 17.08
CA ALA A 36 -14.38 -0.20 17.67
C ALA A 36 -13.43 -1.15 18.38
N ALA A 37 -13.96 -1.91 19.34
CA ALA A 37 -13.24 -3.01 19.95
C ALA A 37 -12.77 -4.06 18.92
N GLU A 38 -11.96 -5.00 19.37
CA GLU A 38 -11.57 -6.16 18.58
C GLU A 38 -12.80 -6.95 18.12
N LYS A 39 -12.71 -7.65 16.98
CA LYS A 39 -13.79 -8.51 16.44
C LYS A 39 -15.12 -7.82 16.11
N MET A 40 -15.18 -6.49 16.11
CA MET A 40 -16.41 -5.73 15.79
C MET A 40 -16.77 -5.65 14.30
N GLY A 41 -15.98 -6.27 13.42
CA GLY A 41 -16.22 -6.30 11.97
C GLY A 41 -15.66 -5.11 11.18
N LYS A 42 -14.68 -4.36 11.72
CA LYS A 42 -14.03 -3.22 11.03
C LYS A 42 -13.47 -3.58 9.65
N THR A 43 -12.68 -4.64 9.58
CA THR A 43 -12.09 -5.13 8.32
C THR A 43 -13.14 -5.51 7.29
N TRP A 44 -14.20 -6.21 7.72
CA TRP A 44 -15.32 -6.55 6.84
C TRP A 44 -16.02 -5.29 6.30
N LEU A 45 -16.19 -4.28 7.14
CA LEU A 45 -16.79 -3.00 6.75
C LEU A 45 -15.93 -2.26 5.72
N ILE A 46 -14.62 -2.13 5.95
CA ILE A 46 -13.69 -1.51 4.98
C ILE A 46 -13.70 -2.26 3.65
N ILE A 47 -13.64 -3.60 3.66
CA ILE A 47 -13.63 -4.39 2.43
C ILE A 47 -14.90 -4.13 1.62
N LYS A 48 -16.06 -4.02 2.30
CA LYS A 48 -17.32 -3.67 1.64
C LYS A 48 -17.29 -2.24 1.09
N MET A 49 -16.75 -1.27 1.83
CA MET A 49 -16.57 0.11 1.34
C MET A 49 -15.68 0.15 0.09
N GLN A 50 -14.58 -0.60 0.06
CA GLN A 50 -13.70 -0.71 -1.11
C GLN A 50 -14.45 -1.26 -2.33
N ARG A 51 -15.29 -2.29 -2.14
CA ARG A 51 -16.11 -2.85 -3.23
C ARG A 51 -17.14 -1.84 -3.73
N ILE A 52 -17.77 -1.07 -2.84
CA ILE A 52 -18.70 0.00 -3.23
C ILE A 52 -18.01 0.98 -4.19
N CYS A 53 -16.77 1.39 -3.91
CA CYS A 53 -16.01 2.26 -4.82
C CYS A 53 -15.88 1.70 -6.25
N GLN A 54 -15.70 0.39 -6.37
CA GLN A 54 -15.57 -0.31 -7.65
C GLN A 54 -16.90 -0.41 -8.41
N THR A 55 -18.04 -0.41 -7.69
CA THR A 55 -19.38 -0.53 -8.28
C THR A 55 -19.98 0.80 -8.75
N ILE A 56 -19.44 1.93 -8.30
CA ILE A 56 -19.92 3.26 -8.73
C ILE A 56 -19.62 3.44 -10.22
N ALA A 57 -20.53 4.07 -10.96
CA ALA A 57 -20.47 4.18 -12.42
C ALA A 57 -19.16 4.79 -12.97
N ALA A 58 -18.45 5.58 -12.18
CA ALA A 58 -17.15 6.17 -12.53
C ALA A 58 -15.94 5.37 -12.01
N GLY A 59 -16.15 4.37 -11.15
CA GLY A 59 -15.10 3.56 -10.52
C GLY A 59 -14.09 4.41 -9.75
N ALA A 60 -14.42 4.79 -8.51
CA ALA A 60 -13.49 5.59 -7.70
C ALA A 60 -12.25 4.75 -7.33
N PRO A 61 -11.02 5.16 -7.71
CA PRO A 61 -9.82 4.46 -7.29
C PRO A 61 -9.76 4.37 -5.76
N ALA A 62 -9.51 3.16 -5.25
CA ALA A 62 -9.56 2.89 -3.81
C ALA A 62 -8.34 2.09 -3.36
N ALA A 63 -7.49 2.70 -2.54
CA ALA A 63 -6.32 2.04 -1.96
C ALA A 63 -6.62 1.62 -0.51
N ARG A 64 -6.52 0.30 -0.25
CA ARG A 64 -6.63 -0.25 1.11
C ARG A 64 -5.25 -0.65 1.64
N ILE A 65 -4.95 -0.22 2.86
CA ILE A 65 -3.77 -0.61 3.63
C ILE A 65 -4.23 -1.24 4.93
N ASP A 66 -3.72 -2.43 5.22
CA ASP A 66 -4.02 -3.19 6.44
C ASP A 66 -2.74 -3.32 7.25
N PHE A 67 -2.63 -2.57 8.35
CA PHE A 67 -1.40 -2.55 9.16
C PHE A 67 -1.17 -3.84 9.96
N ARG A 68 -2.06 -4.84 9.86
CA ARG A 68 -1.81 -6.20 10.37
C ARG A 68 -1.39 -7.17 9.28
N ASN A 69 -1.48 -6.80 8.01
CA ASN A 69 -1.09 -7.66 6.91
C ASN A 69 0.45 -7.71 6.84
N PRO A 70 1.09 -8.88 7.07
CA PRO A 70 2.55 -8.98 7.05
C PRO A 70 3.16 -8.52 5.73
N LEU A 71 2.47 -8.72 4.60
CA LEU A 71 2.96 -8.31 3.28
C LEU A 71 2.97 -6.79 3.10
N ASP A 72 2.00 -6.09 3.70
CA ASP A 72 1.98 -4.63 3.68
C ASP A 72 3.05 -4.09 4.64
N MET A 73 3.14 -4.68 5.85
CA MET A 73 4.15 -4.30 6.84
C MET A 73 5.59 -4.46 6.36
N LEU A 74 5.89 -5.50 5.58
CA LEU A 74 7.22 -5.68 4.95
C LEU A 74 7.58 -4.55 3.99
N LYS A 75 6.58 -3.84 3.42
CA LYS A 75 6.80 -2.71 2.52
C LYS A 75 6.83 -1.36 3.25
N LEU A 76 6.35 -1.30 4.48
CA LEU A 76 6.29 -0.10 5.32
C LEU A 76 7.55 0.02 6.20
N THR A 77 8.72 -0.02 5.58
CA THR A 77 10.02 0.08 6.28
C THR A 77 10.44 1.52 6.58
N ASP A 78 9.83 2.48 5.86
CA ASP A 78 10.07 3.91 5.96
C ASP A 78 8.85 4.71 5.42
N HIS A 79 8.96 6.03 5.50
CA HIS A 79 8.00 7.00 4.97
C HIS A 79 7.65 6.77 3.48
N LEU A 80 8.65 6.41 2.67
CA LEU A 80 8.49 6.18 1.23
C LEU A 80 7.74 4.87 0.94
N GLY A 81 7.90 3.87 1.81
CA GLY A 81 7.19 2.60 1.77
C GLY A 81 5.68 2.79 1.71
N LEU A 82 5.14 3.70 2.53
CA LEU A 82 3.70 3.99 2.53
C LEU A 82 3.24 4.65 1.22
N ILE A 83 3.99 5.63 0.72
CA ILE A 83 3.69 6.31 -0.55
C ILE A 83 3.70 5.32 -1.72
N ARG A 84 4.72 4.46 -1.78
CA ARG A 84 4.81 3.39 -2.80
C ARG A 84 3.65 2.42 -2.68
N LEU A 85 3.28 2.03 -1.46
CA LEU A 85 2.16 1.12 -1.23
C LEU A 85 0.83 1.76 -1.67
N LEU A 86 0.59 3.03 -1.34
CA LEU A 86 -0.60 3.75 -1.79
C LEU A 86 -0.65 3.85 -3.32
N ARG A 87 0.45 4.25 -3.96
CA ARG A 87 0.58 4.28 -5.43
C ARG A 87 0.20 2.94 -6.05
N ASP A 88 0.81 1.86 -5.57
CA ASP A 88 0.58 0.51 -6.11
C ASP A 88 -0.87 0.06 -5.93
N ARG A 89 -1.48 0.39 -4.79
CA ARG A 89 -2.87 0.02 -4.47
C ARG A 89 -3.93 0.86 -5.17
N LEU A 90 -3.58 2.05 -5.65
CA LEU A 90 -4.49 2.87 -6.46
C LEU A 90 -4.64 2.31 -7.87
N GLU A 91 -3.66 1.55 -8.38
CA GLU A 91 -3.70 0.91 -9.70
C GLU A 91 -3.91 1.92 -10.86
N GLN A 92 -3.27 3.09 -10.77
CA GLN A 92 -3.36 4.19 -11.74
C GLN A 92 -1.97 4.65 -12.22
N PRO A 93 -1.15 3.76 -12.82
CA PRO A 93 0.28 4.00 -13.08
C PRO A 93 0.57 5.25 -13.92
N GLU A 94 -0.33 5.62 -14.83
CA GLU A 94 -0.20 6.79 -15.71
C GLU A 94 -0.16 8.11 -14.94
N TYR A 95 -0.82 8.19 -13.79
CA TYR A 95 -0.83 9.39 -12.94
C TYR A 95 0.43 9.53 -12.09
N PHE A 96 1.12 8.41 -11.81
CA PHE A 96 2.26 8.37 -10.89
C PHE A 96 3.62 8.25 -11.58
N ALA A 97 3.68 8.43 -12.90
CA ALA A 97 4.94 8.46 -13.64
C ALA A 97 5.89 9.56 -13.13
N GLN A 98 5.36 10.75 -12.81
CA GLN A 98 6.15 11.86 -12.25
C GLN A 98 6.72 11.53 -10.88
N LEU A 99 5.92 10.93 -10.00
CA LEU A 99 6.39 10.47 -8.68
C LEU A 99 7.58 9.51 -8.83
N ASN A 100 7.50 8.55 -9.76
CA ASN A 100 8.60 7.62 -10.02
C ASN A 100 9.88 8.33 -10.48
N MET A 101 9.76 9.34 -11.34
CA MET A 101 10.91 10.16 -11.75
C MET A 101 11.54 10.91 -10.58
N VAL A 102 10.73 11.49 -9.69
CA VAL A 102 11.21 12.21 -8.51
C VAL A 102 11.88 11.27 -7.52
N ILE A 103 11.27 10.12 -7.23
CA ILE A 103 11.87 9.10 -6.38
C ILE A 103 13.23 8.68 -6.95
N ASN A 104 13.29 8.33 -8.24
CA ASN A 104 14.54 7.92 -8.90
C ASN A 104 15.61 9.02 -8.85
N ARG A 105 15.24 10.28 -9.06
CA ARG A 105 16.18 11.41 -9.01
C ARG A 105 16.75 11.59 -7.59
N VAL A 106 15.88 11.55 -6.59
CA VAL A 106 16.26 11.71 -5.18
C VAL A 106 17.16 10.57 -4.74
N THR A 107 16.81 9.33 -5.09
CA THR A 107 17.58 8.13 -4.72
C THR A 107 18.90 8.03 -5.48
N ALA A 108 18.95 8.46 -6.75
CA ALA A 108 20.18 8.55 -7.53
C ALA A 108 21.15 9.58 -6.92
N ASN A 109 20.65 10.76 -6.53
CA ASN A 109 21.45 11.80 -5.88
C ASN A 109 22.00 11.39 -4.51
N GLN A 110 21.36 10.45 -3.82
CA GLN A 110 21.80 9.94 -2.52
C GLN A 110 22.74 8.75 -2.64
N SER A 111 22.44 7.82 -3.57
CA SER A 111 23.36 6.73 -3.93
C SER A 111 24.69 7.29 -4.42
N ALA A 112 24.67 8.47 -5.02
CA ALA A 112 25.81 9.29 -5.36
C ALA A 112 26.69 9.76 -4.17
N ALA A 113 26.42 9.40 -2.91
CA ALA A 113 27.28 9.82 -1.80
C ALA A 113 28.72 9.25 -1.87
N SER A 114 28.94 8.11 -2.54
CA SER A 114 30.28 7.64 -2.89
C SER A 114 30.63 7.94 -4.36
N PRO A 115 31.89 8.33 -4.68
CA PRO A 115 32.31 8.61 -6.06
C PRO A 115 32.04 7.44 -7.02
N GLY A 116 32.25 6.20 -6.57
CA GLY A 116 31.98 5.00 -7.37
C GLY A 116 30.50 4.80 -7.69
N SER A 117 29.62 5.03 -6.71
CA SER A 117 28.17 4.85 -6.88
C SER A 117 27.52 5.92 -7.77
N ARG A 118 28.08 7.15 -7.82
CA ARG A 118 27.69 8.18 -8.82
C ARG A 118 27.82 7.67 -10.25
N HIS A 119 28.90 6.99 -10.55
CA HIS A 119 29.19 6.53 -11.90
C HIS A 119 28.24 5.38 -12.31
N LEU A 120 27.90 4.49 -11.38
CA LEU A 120 26.93 3.43 -11.59
C LEU A 120 25.51 4.00 -11.79
N ALA A 121 25.10 4.98 -10.97
CA ALA A 121 23.81 5.64 -11.10
C ALA A 121 23.68 6.35 -12.46
N ALA A 122 24.70 7.11 -12.86
CA ALA A 122 24.71 7.81 -14.15
C ALA A 122 24.61 6.83 -15.34
N LEU A 123 25.29 5.67 -15.27
CA LEU A 123 25.17 4.63 -16.29
C LEU A 123 23.75 4.03 -16.30
N ALA A 124 23.17 3.74 -15.14
CA ALA A 124 21.81 3.23 -15.03
C ALA A 124 20.76 4.21 -15.58
N GLU A 125 20.89 5.50 -15.30
CA GLU A 125 20.04 6.55 -15.89
C GLU A 125 20.17 6.58 -17.41
N GLN A 126 21.38 6.43 -17.94
CA GLN A 126 21.59 6.43 -19.37
C GLN A 126 20.95 5.20 -20.03
N ILE A 127 21.04 4.03 -19.42
CA ILE A 127 20.34 2.82 -19.87
C ILE A 127 18.83 3.05 -19.83
N GLN A 128 18.30 3.60 -18.74
CA GLN A 128 16.87 3.91 -18.60
C GLN A 128 16.35 4.84 -19.72
N LYS A 129 17.15 5.82 -20.17
CA LYS A 129 16.75 6.75 -21.23
C LYS A 129 16.59 6.09 -22.60
N VAL A 130 17.27 4.96 -22.84
CA VAL A 130 17.38 4.36 -24.18
C VAL A 130 16.80 2.94 -24.27
N PHE A 131 16.36 2.37 -23.14
CA PHE A 131 15.69 1.08 -23.06
C PHE A 131 14.31 1.21 -22.43
N THR A 132 13.34 0.47 -22.95
CA THR A 132 12.09 0.14 -22.26
C THR A 132 12.28 -1.08 -21.34
N LEU A 133 11.31 -1.36 -20.47
CA LEU A 133 11.40 -2.49 -19.54
C LEU A 133 11.44 -3.85 -20.27
N ALA A 134 10.66 -4.01 -21.34
CA ALA A 134 10.66 -5.22 -22.17
C ALA A 134 11.95 -5.40 -22.98
N GLU A 135 12.60 -4.31 -23.38
CA GLU A 135 13.91 -4.36 -24.04
C GLU A 135 15.02 -4.67 -23.04
N LEU A 136 14.97 -4.09 -21.84
CA LEU A 136 15.91 -4.38 -20.77
C LEU A 136 15.83 -5.84 -20.33
N GLU A 137 14.62 -6.41 -20.25
CA GLU A 137 14.42 -7.83 -19.97
C GLU A 137 15.07 -8.72 -21.04
N ARG A 138 14.83 -8.41 -22.32
CA ARG A 138 15.47 -9.11 -23.44
C ARG A 138 16.99 -9.00 -23.38
N PHE A 139 17.49 -7.80 -23.09
CA PHE A 139 18.92 -7.53 -22.94
C PHE A 139 19.52 -8.33 -21.78
N ALA A 140 18.86 -8.39 -20.62
CA ALA A 140 19.31 -9.15 -19.46
C ALA A 140 19.39 -10.65 -19.78
N ARG A 141 18.37 -11.22 -20.43
CA ARG A 141 18.38 -12.63 -20.87
C ARG A 141 19.50 -12.91 -21.87
N PHE A 142 19.68 -12.04 -22.88
CA PHE A 142 20.81 -12.16 -23.82
C PHE A 142 22.16 -12.09 -23.11
N SER A 143 22.18 -11.38 -21.98
CA SER A 143 23.36 -11.17 -21.19
C SER A 143 23.67 -12.27 -20.16
N ASP A 144 22.87 -13.34 -20.14
CA ASP A 144 22.92 -14.42 -19.15
C ASP A 144 22.66 -13.93 -17.72
N VAL A 145 21.81 -12.92 -17.60
CA VAL A 145 21.32 -12.38 -16.33
C VAL A 145 19.83 -12.63 -16.24
N GLU A 146 19.42 -13.44 -15.26
CA GLU A 146 18.00 -13.66 -14.97
C GLU A 146 17.35 -12.34 -14.54
N PHE A 147 16.50 -11.78 -15.41
CA PHE A 147 15.85 -10.50 -15.16
C PHE A 147 14.99 -10.50 -13.90
N GLU A 148 14.43 -11.66 -13.54
CA GLU A 148 13.67 -11.86 -12.30
C GLU A 148 14.54 -11.71 -11.05
N ASN A 149 15.83 -12.03 -11.13
CA ASN A 149 16.79 -11.88 -10.02
C ASN A 149 17.33 -10.46 -9.89
N LEU A 150 17.09 -9.59 -10.87
CA LEU A 150 17.40 -8.17 -10.74
C LEU A 150 16.41 -7.52 -9.78
N GLU A 151 16.90 -6.70 -8.87
CA GLU A 151 16.08 -6.08 -7.83
C GLU A 151 15.24 -4.90 -8.35
N GLY A 152 14.13 -4.65 -7.66
CA GLY A 152 13.23 -3.52 -7.89
C GLY A 152 12.19 -3.75 -8.99
N THR A 153 11.16 -2.90 -8.99
CA THR A 153 10.00 -3.02 -9.91
C THR A 153 9.96 -1.93 -10.98
N THR A 154 10.80 -0.91 -10.85
CA THR A 154 10.89 0.18 -11.82
C THR A 154 11.97 -0.09 -12.86
N LEU A 155 11.86 0.56 -14.02
CA LEU A 155 12.90 0.49 -15.05
C LEU A 155 14.26 0.94 -14.51
N PHE A 156 14.31 2.05 -13.76
CA PHE A 156 15.55 2.54 -13.16
C PHE A 156 16.15 1.54 -12.17
N SER A 157 15.35 0.99 -11.25
CA SER A 157 15.85 0.02 -10.27
C SER A 157 16.38 -1.25 -10.95
N LYS A 158 15.73 -1.71 -12.03
CA LYS A 158 16.24 -2.83 -12.84
C LYS A 158 17.53 -2.48 -13.57
N CYS A 159 17.62 -1.30 -14.18
CA CYS A 159 18.86 -0.80 -14.81
C CYS A 159 20.01 -0.71 -13.80
N PHE A 160 19.73 -0.16 -12.61
CA PHE A 160 20.71 0.02 -11.55
C PHE A 160 21.15 -1.32 -10.97
N SER A 161 20.22 -2.24 -10.73
CA SER A 161 20.52 -3.60 -10.27
C SER A 161 21.36 -4.37 -11.30
N LEU A 162 21.08 -4.21 -12.59
CA LEU A 162 21.88 -4.77 -13.68
C LEU A 162 23.31 -4.22 -13.68
N VAL A 163 23.46 -2.89 -13.61
CA VAL A 163 24.78 -2.25 -13.52
C VAL A 163 25.54 -2.72 -12.27
N GLY A 164 24.86 -2.79 -11.13
CA GLY A 164 25.42 -3.30 -9.88
C GLY A 164 25.83 -4.78 -9.94
N TYR A 165 25.06 -5.62 -10.64
CA TYR A 165 25.39 -7.02 -10.87
C TYR A 165 26.73 -7.17 -11.61
N TYR A 166 26.90 -6.42 -12.71
CA TYR A 166 28.13 -6.42 -13.50
C TYR A 166 29.31 -5.79 -12.76
N PHE A 167 29.07 -4.73 -11.98
CA PHE A 167 30.08 -4.11 -11.14
C PHE A 167 30.62 -5.08 -10.08
N ARG A 168 29.75 -5.78 -9.34
CA ARG A 168 30.15 -6.77 -8.31
C ARG A 168 30.98 -7.92 -8.87
N ARG A 169 30.73 -8.31 -10.13
CA ARG A 169 31.49 -9.35 -10.82
C ARG A 169 32.75 -8.84 -11.53
N GLN A 170 33.05 -7.54 -11.43
CA GLN A 170 34.15 -6.88 -12.15
C GLN A 170 34.07 -7.04 -13.68
N THR A 171 32.86 -7.24 -14.22
CA THR A 171 32.59 -7.42 -15.66
C THR A 171 31.86 -6.22 -16.26
N LEU A 172 31.90 -5.06 -15.61
CA LEU A 172 31.25 -3.84 -16.09
C LEU A 172 31.72 -3.39 -17.50
N PRO A 173 32.99 -3.57 -17.92
CA PRO A 173 33.40 -3.35 -19.30
C PRO A 173 32.61 -4.21 -20.31
N ASP A 174 32.27 -5.46 -19.95
CA ASP A 174 31.49 -6.35 -20.82
C ASP A 174 30.05 -5.84 -20.99
N LEU A 175 29.45 -5.30 -19.92
CA LEU A 175 28.15 -4.65 -20.00
C LEU A 175 28.19 -3.49 -20.98
N ILE A 176 29.18 -2.60 -20.87
CA ILE A 176 29.30 -1.43 -21.74
C ILE A 176 29.54 -1.85 -23.19
N LEU A 177 30.38 -2.87 -23.42
CA LEU A 177 30.59 -3.42 -24.76
C LEU A 177 29.28 -3.92 -25.37
N ARG A 178 28.49 -4.68 -24.62
CA ARG A 178 27.18 -5.19 -25.06
C ARG A 178 26.18 -4.07 -25.31
N LEU A 179 26.10 -3.07 -24.43
CA LEU A 179 25.26 -1.88 -24.62
C LEU A 179 25.65 -1.11 -25.90
N SER A 180 26.95 -1.02 -26.19
CA SER A 180 27.45 -0.36 -27.40
C SER A 180 27.12 -1.12 -28.69
N GLN A 181 27.05 -2.45 -28.63
CA GLN A 181 26.65 -3.29 -29.76
C GLN A 181 25.14 -3.16 -30.05
N GLU A 182 24.31 -3.19 -29.00
CA GLU A 182 22.85 -3.13 -29.11
C GLU A 182 22.33 -1.72 -29.44
N ARG A 183 23.03 -0.67 -28.98
CA ARG A 183 22.68 0.75 -29.18
C ARG A 183 23.93 1.54 -29.57
N SER A 184 24.43 1.28 -30.78
CA SER A 184 25.65 1.91 -31.32
C SER A 184 25.56 3.43 -31.52
N ALA A 185 24.35 3.99 -31.62
CA ALA A 185 24.13 5.43 -31.73
C ALA A 185 24.34 6.18 -30.41
N VAL A 186 24.37 5.48 -29.27
CA VAL A 186 24.52 6.09 -27.94
C VAL A 186 25.99 6.11 -27.56
N ASN A 187 26.49 7.26 -27.11
CA ASN A 187 27.88 7.37 -26.66
C ASN A 187 28.04 6.83 -25.23
N TRP A 188 28.53 5.59 -25.11
CA TRP A 188 28.76 4.92 -23.83
C TRP A 188 30.15 5.15 -23.24
N GLN A 189 31.11 5.67 -24.03
CA GLN A 189 32.51 5.84 -23.59
C GLN A 189 32.70 6.73 -22.35
N PRO A 190 31.95 7.83 -22.16
CA PRO A 190 32.06 8.65 -20.96
C PRO A 190 31.82 7.90 -19.65
N PHE A 191 31.08 6.78 -19.70
CA PHE A 191 30.83 5.93 -18.54
C PHE A 191 31.96 4.92 -18.33
N ALA A 192 32.49 4.34 -19.42
CA ALA A 192 33.62 3.40 -19.38
C ALA A 192 34.87 4.05 -18.79
N ASP A 193 35.23 5.24 -19.28
CA ASP A 193 36.43 5.95 -18.85
C ASP A 193 36.38 6.27 -17.34
N ARG A 194 35.22 6.73 -16.85
CA ARG A 194 35.03 7.10 -15.44
C ARG A 194 35.13 5.88 -14.52
N ILE A 195 34.54 4.76 -14.93
CA ILE A 195 34.57 3.51 -14.16
C ILE A 195 35.99 2.96 -14.06
N LEU A 196 36.75 2.96 -15.17
CA LEU A 196 38.13 2.44 -15.22
C LEU A 196 39.12 3.28 -14.41
N THR A 197 38.84 4.57 -14.21
CA THR A 197 39.69 5.48 -13.41
C THR A 197 39.37 5.45 -11.91
N THR A 198 38.32 4.76 -11.48
CA THR A 198 37.95 4.70 -10.05
C THR A 198 38.76 3.59 -9.36
N PRO A 199 39.53 3.88 -8.29
CA PRO A 199 40.33 2.87 -7.60
C PRO A 199 39.43 1.75 -7.05
N VAL A 200 39.90 0.51 -7.20
CA VAL A 200 39.21 -0.72 -6.78
C VAL A 200 38.87 -0.62 -5.29
N MET A 201 37.58 -0.46 -4.99
CA MET A 201 37.08 -0.50 -3.61
C MET A 201 37.29 -1.93 -3.06
N THR A 202 37.95 -2.04 -1.92
CA THR A 202 38.08 -3.30 -1.17
C THR A 202 36.71 -3.83 -0.73
N GLU A 203 36.54 -5.15 -0.71
CA GLU A 203 35.29 -5.89 -0.41
C GLU A 203 34.52 -5.41 0.84
N ALA A 204 35.16 -4.71 1.78
CA ALA A 204 34.54 -4.18 3.00
C ALA A 204 33.59 -2.98 2.76
N GLU A 205 33.68 -2.27 1.62
CA GLU A 205 32.74 -1.21 1.23
C GLU A 205 31.77 -1.69 0.14
N SER A 206 31.37 -2.96 0.24
CA SER A 206 30.37 -3.57 -0.61
C SER A 206 29.14 -2.66 -0.66
N ILE A 207 28.86 -2.13 -1.86
CA ILE A 207 27.59 -1.48 -2.21
C ILE A 207 26.51 -2.49 -1.88
N THR A 208 25.93 -2.36 -0.68
CA THR A 208 24.71 -3.05 -0.31
C THR A 208 23.72 -2.62 -1.38
N ALA A 209 23.30 -3.60 -2.18
CA ALA A 209 22.39 -3.36 -3.29
C ALA A 209 21.20 -2.60 -2.72
N VAL A 210 21.03 -1.39 -3.25
CA VAL A 210 19.96 -0.47 -2.90
C VAL A 210 18.67 -1.10 -3.43
N THR A 211 18.10 -2.04 -2.67
CA THR A 211 16.77 -2.55 -2.94
C THR A 211 15.80 -1.37 -2.81
N ASP A 212 14.78 -1.33 -3.66
CA ASP A 212 13.67 -0.38 -3.52
C ASP A 212 13.07 -0.41 -2.10
N GLN A 213 13.22 -1.54 -1.39
CA GLN A 213 12.75 -1.78 -0.01
C GLN A 213 13.75 -1.42 1.11
N ASN A 214 15.06 -1.30 0.82
CA ASN A 214 16.09 -0.92 1.81
C ASN A 214 16.71 0.45 1.53
N LEU A 215 16.04 1.30 0.75
CA LEU A 215 16.35 2.72 0.58
C LEU A 215 16.06 3.54 1.84
N ARG A 216 16.47 3.05 3.01
CA ARG A 216 16.67 3.93 4.14
C ARG A 216 17.67 4.99 3.69
N LEU A 217 17.38 6.24 4.00
CA LEU A 217 18.23 7.40 3.77
C LEU A 217 19.48 7.34 4.69
N VAL A 218 20.24 6.25 4.61
CA VAL A 218 21.35 5.94 5.52
C VAL A 218 22.56 6.78 5.08
N GLY A 219 23.07 7.60 6.02
CA GLY A 219 24.31 8.39 5.82
C GLY A 219 24.11 9.78 5.22
N VAL A 220 22.85 10.21 5.07
CA VAL A 220 22.49 11.55 4.56
C VAL A 220 22.27 12.49 5.75
N SER A 221 22.58 13.78 5.60
CA SER A 221 22.27 14.74 6.67
C SER A 221 20.75 14.82 6.88
N GLU A 222 20.31 15.05 8.12
CA GLU A 222 18.88 15.15 8.46
C GLU A 222 18.15 16.18 7.56
N ALA A 223 18.83 17.28 7.23
CA ALA A 223 18.31 18.32 6.35
C ALA A 223 18.10 17.83 4.89
N GLU A 224 19.01 17.04 4.35
CA GLU A 224 18.88 16.46 3.01
C GLU A 224 17.79 15.38 2.96
N GLN A 225 17.65 14.59 4.03
CA GLN A 225 16.55 13.64 4.19
C GLN A 225 15.19 14.35 4.20
N GLN A 226 15.03 15.38 5.04
CA GLN A 226 13.80 16.18 5.08
C GLN A 226 13.51 16.86 3.74
N HIS A 227 14.55 17.32 3.03
CA HIS A 227 14.39 17.90 1.70
C HIS A 227 13.91 16.88 0.67
N ALA A 228 14.49 15.67 0.68
CA ALA A 228 14.09 14.56 -0.15
C ALA A 228 12.63 14.13 0.10
N GLU A 229 12.26 13.92 1.37
CA GLU A 229 10.90 13.57 1.79
C GLU A 229 9.90 14.63 1.33
N ARG A 230 10.23 15.92 1.48
CA ARG A 230 9.38 17.02 1.00
C ARG A 230 9.17 16.96 -0.51
N GLN A 231 10.23 16.78 -1.31
CA GLN A 231 10.10 16.68 -2.76
C GLN A 231 9.23 15.49 -3.18
N ILE A 232 9.40 14.34 -2.51
CA ILE A 232 8.61 13.15 -2.82
C ILE A 232 7.15 13.35 -2.43
N ASN A 233 6.87 13.91 -1.24
CA ASN A 233 5.52 14.21 -0.79
C ASN A 233 4.82 15.16 -1.75
N GLU A 234 5.48 16.25 -2.14
CA GLU A 234 4.94 17.21 -3.10
C GLU A 234 4.61 16.54 -4.44
N ALA A 235 5.52 15.71 -4.97
CA ALA A 235 5.27 14.95 -6.20
C ALA A 235 4.10 13.96 -6.05
N PHE A 236 3.98 13.29 -4.90
CA PHE A 236 2.87 12.37 -4.62
C PHE A 236 1.54 13.10 -4.60
N PHE A 237 1.44 14.23 -3.90
CA PHE A 237 0.20 15.01 -3.82
C PHE A 237 -0.16 15.67 -5.16
N GLN A 238 0.82 16.09 -5.96
CA GLN A 238 0.57 16.55 -7.34
C GLN A 238 -0.02 15.43 -8.21
N CYS A 239 0.51 14.21 -8.11
CA CYS A 239 -0.04 13.05 -8.82
C CYS A 239 -1.46 12.73 -8.34
N LEU A 240 -1.71 12.81 -7.02
CA LEU A 240 -3.02 12.55 -6.43
C LEU A 240 -4.06 13.62 -6.84
N ALA A 241 -3.67 14.89 -6.88
CA ALA A 241 -4.51 15.98 -7.36
C ALA A 241 -4.84 15.82 -8.85
N ALA A 242 -3.88 15.41 -9.68
CA ALA A 242 -4.12 15.09 -11.09
C ALA A 242 -5.10 13.91 -11.25
N LEU A 243 -4.96 12.88 -10.42
CA LEU A 243 -5.89 11.75 -10.41
C LEU A 243 -7.31 12.17 -9.98
N LEU A 244 -7.42 13.03 -8.95
CA LEU A 244 -8.70 13.57 -8.50
C LEU A 244 -9.36 14.45 -9.57
N ALA A 245 -8.59 15.26 -10.29
CA ALA A 245 -9.13 16.10 -11.37
C ALA A 245 -9.80 15.28 -12.49
N ASP A 246 -9.30 14.07 -12.79
CA ASP A 246 -9.90 13.16 -13.77
C ASP A 246 -11.03 12.30 -13.18
N LYS A 247 -10.75 11.60 -12.07
CA LYS A 247 -11.67 10.60 -11.48
C LYS A 247 -12.74 11.20 -10.59
N ARG A 248 -12.61 12.48 -10.22
CA ARG A 248 -13.46 13.22 -9.27
C ARG A 248 -13.50 12.69 -7.84
N GLN A 249 -12.90 11.54 -7.58
CA GLN A 249 -12.90 10.93 -6.27
C GLN A 249 -11.83 9.87 -6.17
N VAL A 250 -11.11 9.88 -5.05
CA VAL A 250 -10.15 8.84 -4.69
C VAL A 250 -10.41 8.49 -3.23
N VAL A 251 -10.33 7.21 -2.89
CA VAL A 251 -10.60 6.72 -1.53
C VAL A 251 -9.36 6.03 -0.96
N LEU A 252 -8.92 6.47 0.22
CA LEU A 252 -7.84 5.83 0.98
C LEU A 252 -8.43 5.17 2.22
N LEU A 253 -8.19 3.87 2.39
CA LEU A 253 -8.75 3.06 3.46
C LEU A 253 -7.62 2.50 4.32
N PHE A 254 -7.52 2.95 5.56
CA PHE A 254 -6.54 2.49 6.54
C PHE A 254 -7.23 1.58 7.57
N ASP A 255 -6.88 0.30 7.58
CA ASP A 255 -7.39 -0.71 8.53
C ASP A 255 -6.37 -0.98 9.64
N ALA A 256 -6.88 -1.25 10.83
CA ALA A 256 -6.10 -1.52 12.05
C ALA A 256 -5.05 -0.43 12.35
N TYR A 257 -5.49 0.83 12.38
CA TYR A 257 -4.64 1.99 12.62
C TYR A 257 -3.75 1.87 13.86
N GLU A 258 -4.21 1.23 14.94
CA GLU A 258 -3.40 1.03 16.14
C GLU A 258 -2.17 0.13 15.95
N ALA A 259 -2.06 -0.55 14.80
CA ALA A 259 -0.90 -1.34 14.41
C ALA A 259 0.00 -0.62 13.39
N ALA A 260 -0.33 0.63 13.03
CA ALA A 260 0.47 1.42 12.11
C ALA A 260 1.88 1.66 12.70
N PRO A 261 2.95 1.52 11.89
CA PRO A 261 4.27 1.95 12.31
C PRO A 261 4.34 3.47 12.46
N GLU A 262 5.26 3.96 13.28
CA GLU A 262 5.42 5.39 13.60
C GLU A 262 5.58 6.25 12.34
N GLU A 263 6.32 5.75 11.34
CA GLU A 263 6.52 6.43 10.06
C GLU A 263 5.21 6.59 9.28
N ALA A 264 4.32 5.59 9.31
CA ALA A 264 3.02 5.65 8.65
C ALA A 264 2.07 6.60 9.39
N GLU A 265 2.04 6.55 10.73
CA GLU A 265 1.28 7.47 11.56
C GLU A 265 1.73 8.92 11.34
N SER A 266 3.03 9.17 11.34
CA SER A 266 3.63 10.47 11.07
C SER A 266 3.26 10.98 9.68
N PHE A 267 3.31 10.13 8.64
CA PHE A 267 2.84 10.51 7.30
C PHE A 267 1.35 10.86 7.28
N ILE A 268 0.50 10.02 7.88
CA ILE A 268 -0.95 10.23 7.85
C ILE A 268 -1.31 11.54 8.54
N THR A 269 -0.77 11.77 9.74
CA THR A 269 -1.14 12.91 10.59
C THR A 269 -0.38 14.20 10.26
N GLY A 270 0.89 14.09 9.85
CA GLY A 270 1.77 15.23 9.56
C GLY A 270 1.75 15.69 8.10
N HIS A 271 1.36 14.83 7.16
CA HIS A 271 1.36 15.14 5.73
C HIS A 271 -0.01 14.93 5.08
N LEU A 272 -0.53 13.70 5.05
CA LEU A 272 -1.75 13.39 4.30
C LEU A 272 -2.98 14.18 4.76
N LEU A 273 -3.26 14.19 6.07
CA LEU A 273 -4.44 14.84 6.62
C LEU A 273 -4.39 16.38 6.54
N PRO A 274 -3.26 17.04 6.85
CA PRO A 274 -3.14 18.49 6.64
C PRO A 274 -3.36 18.93 5.19
N TYR A 275 -2.95 18.12 4.22
CA TYR A 275 -3.14 18.41 2.80
C TYR A 275 -4.61 18.40 2.36
N LEU A 276 -5.55 17.85 3.16
CA LEU A 276 -6.99 17.96 2.88
C LEU A 276 -7.54 19.38 3.02
N LEU A 277 -6.79 20.29 3.64
CA LEU A 277 -7.13 21.71 3.70
C LEU A 277 -6.84 22.43 2.38
N ASP A 278 -6.04 21.82 1.50
CA ASP A 278 -5.82 22.30 0.15
C ASP A 278 -7.03 21.98 -0.74
N GLU A 279 -7.49 22.95 -1.53
CA GLU A 279 -8.64 22.78 -2.43
C GLU A 279 -8.41 21.68 -3.49
N SER A 280 -7.15 21.40 -3.84
CA SER A 280 -6.78 20.38 -4.83
C SER A 280 -7.10 18.95 -4.39
N LEU A 281 -7.26 18.67 -3.10
CA LEU A 281 -7.58 17.35 -2.56
C LEU A 281 -8.98 17.27 -1.94
N ARG A 282 -9.85 18.24 -2.23
CA ARG A 282 -11.18 18.32 -1.61
C ARG A 282 -12.06 17.09 -1.84
N GLU A 283 -11.82 16.36 -2.93
CA GLU A 283 -12.56 15.15 -3.31
C GLU A 283 -11.88 13.84 -2.84
N LEU A 284 -10.77 13.94 -2.10
CA LEU A 284 -10.12 12.80 -1.46
C LEU A 284 -10.93 12.35 -0.25
N VAL A 285 -11.34 11.08 -0.21
CA VAL A 285 -12.02 10.48 0.94
C VAL A 285 -11.06 9.58 1.68
N ILE A 286 -10.93 9.78 2.99
CA ILE A 286 -10.05 8.99 3.85
C ILE A 286 -10.86 8.29 4.93
N ILE A 287 -10.74 6.98 5.01
CA ILE A 287 -11.37 6.15 6.05
C ILE A 287 -10.27 5.56 6.91
N ILE A 288 -10.28 5.84 8.21
CA ILE A 288 -9.33 5.27 9.16
C ILE A 288 -10.13 4.46 10.17
N THR A 289 -9.74 3.20 10.35
CA THR A 289 -10.42 2.31 11.30
C THR A 289 -9.43 1.67 12.23
N GLY A 290 -9.82 1.53 13.50
CA GLY A 290 -8.94 0.98 14.51
C GLY A 290 -9.65 0.71 15.83
N ARG A 291 -8.92 0.14 16.78
CA ARG A 291 -9.27 0.18 18.22
C ARG A 291 -9.09 1.57 18.81
N GLN A 292 -8.16 2.32 18.23
CA GLN A 292 -7.94 3.73 18.47
C GLN A 292 -7.79 4.41 17.10
N THR A 293 -8.26 5.64 17.01
CA THR A 293 -8.11 6.48 15.82
C THR A 293 -7.23 7.69 16.16
N PRO A 294 -6.54 8.32 15.18
CA PRO A 294 -5.65 9.43 15.47
C PRO A 294 -6.42 10.60 16.11
N ASP A 295 -5.77 11.31 17.04
CA ASP A 295 -6.29 12.57 17.54
C ASP A 295 -6.01 13.68 16.52
N LEU A 296 -7.08 14.19 15.90
CA LEU A 296 -7.02 15.22 14.86
C LEU A 296 -7.44 16.60 15.38
N SER A 297 -7.60 16.75 16.69
CA SER A 297 -8.10 17.99 17.32
C SER A 297 -7.23 19.22 17.00
N SER A 298 -5.92 19.02 16.80
CA SER A 298 -4.94 20.07 16.51
C SER A 298 -4.87 20.48 15.03
N LEU A 299 -5.42 19.70 14.10
CA LEU A 299 -5.21 19.89 12.66
C LEU A 299 -6.24 20.82 11.99
N GLY A 300 -7.22 21.34 12.74
CA GLY A 300 -8.28 22.19 12.18
C GLY A 300 -9.27 21.47 11.25
N LEU A 301 -9.24 20.14 11.21
CA LEU A 301 -10.05 19.30 10.30
C LEU A 301 -11.47 18.99 10.84
N ASN A 302 -11.91 19.64 11.92
CA ASN A 302 -13.15 19.29 12.62
C ASN A 302 -14.41 19.29 11.73
N GLN A 303 -14.43 20.13 10.68
CA GLN A 303 -15.54 20.19 9.73
C GLN A 303 -15.50 19.08 8.65
N LEU A 304 -14.32 18.49 8.44
CA LEU A 304 -14.07 17.44 7.46
C LEU A 304 -14.27 16.04 8.04
N ILE A 305 -14.27 15.92 9.39
CA ILE A 305 -14.26 14.63 10.09
C ILE A 305 -15.67 14.18 10.49
N VAL A 306 -15.95 12.89 10.27
CA VAL A 306 -17.03 12.13 10.90
C VAL A 306 -16.41 11.06 11.78
N LYS A 307 -16.69 11.11 13.09
CA LYS A 307 -16.35 10.03 14.01
C LYS A 307 -17.57 9.13 14.20
N THR A 308 -17.38 7.83 14.11
CA THR A 308 -18.42 6.83 14.42
C THR A 308 -17.82 5.64 15.15
N ASN A 309 -18.64 5.00 15.97
CA ASN A 309 -18.29 3.73 16.60
C ASN A 309 -19.05 2.57 15.96
N LEU A 310 -18.54 1.35 16.11
CA LEU A 310 -19.32 0.14 15.83
C LEU A 310 -19.96 -0.37 17.12
N GLU A 311 -21.28 -0.47 17.11
CA GLU A 311 -22.05 -1.02 18.21
C GLU A 311 -22.11 -2.55 18.08
N PRO A 312 -22.22 -3.29 19.20
CA PRO A 312 -22.56 -4.70 19.17
C PRO A 312 -23.89 -4.92 18.42
N PHE A 313 -24.05 -6.12 17.88
CA PHE A 313 -25.29 -6.56 17.27
C PHE A 313 -26.42 -6.63 18.29
N THR A 314 -27.59 -6.21 17.84
CA THR A 314 -28.85 -6.44 18.53
C THR A 314 -29.25 -7.92 18.43
N ILE A 315 -30.28 -8.33 19.16
CA ILE A 315 -30.80 -9.70 19.06
C ILE A 315 -31.32 -9.98 17.64
N ASP A 316 -31.90 -8.97 16.99
CA ASP A 316 -32.40 -9.11 15.61
C ASP A 316 -31.24 -9.28 14.63
N ASP A 317 -30.16 -8.50 14.77
CA ASP A 317 -28.94 -8.67 13.97
C ASP A 317 -28.31 -10.06 14.17
N VAL A 318 -28.34 -10.61 15.41
CA VAL A 318 -27.85 -11.97 15.69
C VAL A 318 -28.72 -13.02 15.01
N ARG A 319 -30.04 -12.85 15.04
CA ARG A 319 -30.98 -13.73 14.32
C ARG A 319 -30.69 -13.72 12.83
N ASP A 320 -30.52 -12.55 12.24
CA ASP A 320 -30.22 -12.40 10.82
C ASP A 320 -28.86 -13.03 10.47
N PHE A 321 -27.83 -12.76 11.28
CA PHE A 321 -26.50 -13.37 11.15
C PHE A 321 -26.56 -14.89 11.10
N MET A 322 -27.27 -15.51 12.05
CA MET A 322 -27.38 -16.97 12.16
C MET A 322 -28.24 -17.57 11.04
N THR A 323 -29.33 -16.90 10.68
CA THR A 323 -30.25 -17.35 9.62
C THR A 323 -29.55 -17.42 8.26
N VAL A 324 -28.75 -16.41 7.92
CA VAL A 324 -27.91 -16.38 6.71
C VAL A 324 -26.94 -17.56 6.64
N ARG A 325 -26.50 -18.06 7.80
CA ARG A 325 -25.64 -19.24 7.94
C ARG A 325 -26.42 -20.55 8.06
N SER A 326 -27.73 -20.52 7.83
CA SER A 326 -28.64 -21.67 7.94
C SER A 326 -28.68 -22.29 9.34
N ILE A 327 -28.38 -21.51 10.39
CA ILE A 327 -28.46 -21.94 11.78
C ILE A 327 -29.83 -21.53 12.34
N GLN A 328 -30.64 -22.52 12.70
CA GLN A 328 -31.98 -22.35 13.25
C GLN A 328 -31.97 -22.44 14.78
N GLU A 329 -32.94 -21.81 15.45
CA GLU A 329 -33.15 -22.03 16.89
C GLU A 329 -33.55 -23.49 17.15
N ASN A 330 -33.02 -24.08 18.22
CA ASN A 330 -33.42 -25.40 18.69
C ASN A 330 -33.56 -25.37 20.21
N PRO A 331 -34.67 -24.83 20.74
CA PRO A 331 -34.89 -24.76 22.18
C PRO A 331 -35.08 -26.16 22.79
N PRO A 332 -34.58 -26.42 24.01
CA PRO A 332 -33.94 -25.46 24.92
C PRO A 332 -32.43 -25.26 24.67
N ASP A 333 -31.81 -26.11 23.84
CA ASP A 333 -30.36 -26.21 23.72
C ASP A 333 -29.72 -24.99 23.06
N PHE A 334 -30.44 -24.33 22.14
CA PHE A 334 -29.95 -23.20 21.38
C PHE A 334 -31.03 -22.15 21.12
N THR A 335 -30.79 -20.92 21.58
CA THR A 335 -31.63 -19.76 21.32
C THR A 335 -30.76 -18.56 20.93
N PHE A 336 -31.25 -17.70 20.04
CA PHE A 336 -30.51 -16.49 19.63
C PHE A 336 -30.32 -15.52 20.79
N LYS A 337 -31.24 -15.50 21.76
CA LYS A 337 -31.07 -14.75 23.01
C LYS A 337 -29.88 -15.27 23.83
N GLY A 338 -29.72 -16.59 23.95
CA GLY A 338 -28.56 -17.19 24.62
C GLY A 338 -27.25 -16.87 23.92
N VAL A 339 -27.23 -16.97 22.59
CA VAL A 339 -26.07 -16.57 21.76
C VAL A 339 -25.72 -15.10 21.95
N HIS A 340 -26.71 -14.22 21.88
CA HIS A 340 -26.52 -12.78 22.08
C HIS A 340 -25.92 -12.49 23.46
N LEU A 341 -26.44 -13.15 24.51
CA LEU A 341 -25.93 -13.01 25.88
C LEU A 341 -24.47 -13.48 26.00
N LEU A 342 -24.11 -14.61 25.39
CA LEU A 342 -22.75 -15.18 25.47
C LEU A 342 -21.73 -14.41 24.64
N SER A 343 -22.12 -13.92 23.46
CA SER A 343 -21.25 -13.15 22.56
C SER A 343 -21.20 -11.66 22.88
N GLY A 344 -22.15 -11.17 23.69
CA GLY A 344 -22.37 -9.73 23.87
C GLY A 344 -22.75 -9.00 22.57
N GLY A 345 -23.19 -9.72 21.54
CA GLY A 345 -23.43 -9.17 20.20
C GLY A 345 -22.14 -8.87 19.40
N VAL A 346 -20.97 -9.38 19.80
CA VAL A 346 -19.70 -9.15 19.08
C VAL A 346 -19.66 -10.02 17.80
N PRO A 347 -19.59 -9.42 16.58
CA PRO A 347 -19.64 -10.15 15.32
C PRO A 347 -18.61 -11.27 15.15
N GLY A 348 -17.36 -11.04 15.56
CA GLY A 348 -16.33 -12.07 15.43
C GLY A 348 -16.53 -13.24 16.40
N ASP A 349 -17.10 -13.02 17.57
CA ASP A 349 -17.44 -14.11 18.49
C ASP A 349 -18.68 -14.87 17.99
N LEU A 350 -19.64 -14.18 17.37
CA LEU A 350 -20.76 -14.81 16.67
C LEU A 350 -20.30 -15.69 15.51
N ALA A 351 -19.32 -15.23 14.73
CA ALA A 351 -18.74 -16.03 13.65
C ALA A 351 -18.10 -17.31 14.19
N LEU A 352 -17.31 -17.22 15.27
CA LEU A 352 -16.71 -18.39 15.93
C LEU A 352 -17.77 -19.36 16.48
N MET A 353 -18.86 -18.85 17.06
CA MET A 353 -19.97 -19.68 17.54
C MET A 353 -20.68 -20.38 16.37
N ALA A 354 -20.96 -19.66 15.29
CA ALA A 354 -21.61 -20.20 14.10
C ALA A 354 -20.77 -21.28 13.43
N ASP A 355 -19.44 -21.08 13.33
CA ASP A 355 -18.52 -22.07 12.78
C ASP A 355 -18.53 -23.37 13.61
N ARG A 356 -18.55 -23.24 14.95
CA ARG A 356 -18.65 -24.40 15.86
C ARG A 356 -19.97 -25.15 15.71
N LEU A 357 -21.09 -24.44 15.62
CA LEU A 357 -22.41 -25.06 15.44
C LEU A 357 -22.51 -25.81 14.11
N THR A 358 -21.95 -25.22 13.04
CA THR A 358 -21.90 -25.85 11.72
C THR A 358 -21.00 -27.10 11.74
N ALA A 359 -19.86 -27.04 12.44
CA ALA A 359 -18.98 -28.19 12.61
C ALA A 359 -19.65 -29.35 13.38
N VAL A 360 -20.38 -29.06 14.46
CA VAL A 360 -21.12 -30.10 15.21
C VAL A 360 -22.21 -30.73 14.36
N ALA A 361 -22.97 -29.93 13.61
CA ALA A 361 -24.02 -30.44 12.72
C ALA A 361 -23.48 -31.35 11.59
N SER A 362 -22.25 -31.11 11.14
CA SER A 362 -21.59 -31.90 10.10
C SER A 362 -20.82 -33.12 10.64
N GLN A 363 -20.47 -33.13 11.92
CA GLN A 363 -19.91 -34.32 12.59
C GLN A 363 -20.94 -35.42 12.85
N HIS A 364 -22.23 -35.07 12.80
CA HIS A 364 -23.29 -36.07 12.71
C HIS A 364 -23.30 -36.61 11.28
N ASP A 365 -22.31 -37.44 10.98
CA ASP A 365 -22.20 -38.14 9.71
C ASP A 365 -23.15 -39.35 9.75
N PRO A 366 -24.27 -39.32 9.00
CA PRO A 366 -25.25 -40.40 8.99
C PRO A 366 -24.66 -41.73 8.48
N PHE A 367 -23.42 -41.72 7.97
CA PHE A 367 -22.67 -42.92 7.65
C PHE A 367 -22.32 -43.78 8.88
N PHE A 368 -22.23 -43.21 10.09
CA PHE A 368 -21.83 -43.94 11.31
C PHE A 368 -22.99 -44.25 12.27
N ASP A 369 -24.22 -43.88 11.91
CA ASP A 369 -25.43 -44.19 12.68
C ASP A 369 -26.07 -45.49 12.13
N ASP A 370 -25.51 -46.65 12.52
CA ASP A 370 -26.08 -48.01 12.32
C ASP A 370 -26.85 -48.50 13.56
#